data_AF-A0A6G5A642-F1
#
_entry.id   AF-A0A6G5A642-F1
#
_cell.length_a   1.000
_cell.length_b   1.000
_cell.length_c   1.000
_cell.angle_alpha   90.00
_cell.angle_beta   90.00
_cell.angle_gamma   90.00
#
_symmetry.space_group_name_H-M   'P 1'
#
loop_
_entity.id
_entity.type
_entity.pdbx_description
1 polymer ?
#
loop_
_entity_poly.entity_id
_entity_poly.type
_entity_poly.pdbx_seq_one_letter_code
_entity_poly.pdbx_strand_id
1 'polypeptide(L)' 'MSSFTKFIFILACLAVMIKNNGPANGQGVLQFCNTSCYIFEDRSRTWCPDGCQCVLTNKKKPTGHGNCWYLPSG' A
#
# COMPACT_ATOMS: atom_id res chain seq x y z
N MET A 1 36.90 28.38 8.56
CA MET A 1 35.64 27.68 8.88
C MET A 1 35.87 26.19 8.73
N SER A 2 35.87 25.47 9.86
CA SER A 2 36.40 24.11 9.98
C SER A 2 35.62 23.09 9.15
N SER A 3 36.34 22.12 8.58
CA SER A 3 35.80 21.02 7.75
C SER A 3 34.66 20.26 8.45
N PHE A 4 34.69 20.26 9.78
CA PHE A 4 33.69 19.64 10.65
C PHE A 4 32.29 20.26 10.50
N THR A 5 32.21 21.58 10.28
CA THR A 5 30.93 22.28 10.13
C THR A 5 30.24 21.91 8.82
N LYS A 6 31.00 21.66 7.74
CA LYS A 6 30.44 21.27 6.44
C LYS A 6 29.84 19.86 6.47
N PHE A 7 30.45 18.94 7.21
CA PHE A 7 29.94 17.57 7.37
C PHE A 7 28.59 17.52 8.11
N ILE A 8 28.43 18.32 9.16
CA ILE A 8 27.18 18.39 9.93
C ILE A 8 26.02 18.91 9.06
N PHE A 9 26.27 19.89 8.20
CA PHE A 9 25.26 20.39 7.25
C PHE A 9 24.84 19.34 6.22
N ILE A 10 25.78 18.55 5.70
CA ILE A 10 25.46 17.48 4.73
C ILE A 10 24.64 16.36 5.38
N LEU A 11 25.01 15.94 6.60
CA LEU A 11 24.27 14.95 7.37
C LEU A 11 22.85 15.42 7.74
N ALA A 12 22.68 16.70 8.09
CA ALA A 12 21.37 17.27 8.37
C ALA A 12 20.46 17.28 7.12
N CYS A 13 21.00 17.60 5.94
CA CYS A 13 20.23 17.56 4.69
C CYS A 13 19.80 16.12 4.31
N LEU A 14 20.66 15.12 4.54
CA LEU A 14 20.34 13.71 4.26
C LEU A 14 19.26 13.18 5.23
N ALA A 15 19.28 13.59 6.50
CA ALA A 15 18.29 13.15 7.49
C ALA A 15 16.86 13.64 7.19
N VAL A 16 16.70 14.81 6.56
CA VAL A 16 15.39 15.34 6.16
C VAL A 16 14.78 14.55 4.99
N MET A 17 15.60 13.97 4.11
CA MET A 17 15.10 13.21 2.97
C MET A 17 14.57 11.81 3.34
N ILE A 18 14.89 11.28 4.53
CA ILE A 18 14.54 9.90 4.92
C ILE A 18 13.22 9.83 5.70
N LYS A 19 12.67 10.97 6.16
CA LYS A 19 11.48 11.01 7.04
C LYS A 19 10.14 11.15 6.28
N ASN A 20 9.95 10.45 5.17
CA ASN A 20 8.70 10.50 4.40
C ASN A 20 8.40 9.19 3.63
N ASN A 21 8.34 8.04 4.32
CA ASN A 21 7.71 6.86 3.71
C ASN A 21 6.86 6.11 4.73
N GLY A 22 5.61 6.56 4.84
CA GLY A 22 4.56 5.86 5.56
C GLY A 22 3.56 6.85 6.19
N PRO A 23 2.46 7.20 5.51
CA PRO A 23 1.43 8.00 6.15
C PRO A 23 0.78 7.22 7.29
N ALA A 24 0.82 7.78 8.50
CA ALA A 24 0.18 7.23 9.70
C ALA A 24 -1.37 7.30 9.68
N ASN A 25 -1.98 7.54 8.52
CA ASN A 25 -3.37 7.95 8.36
C ASN A 25 -4.19 7.05 7.39
N GLY A 26 -3.81 5.79 7.20
CA GLY A 26 -4.56 4.87 6.31
C GLY A 26 -4.53 5.24 4.82
N GLN A 27 -3.68 6.19 4.41
CA GLN A 27 -3.44 6.57 3.02
C GLN A 27 -2.30 5.74 2.43
N GLY A 28 -2.41 4.41 2.46
CA GLY A 28 -1.50 3.55 1.71
C GLY A 28 -1.84 3.58 0.22
N VAL A 29 -0.83 3.53 -0.66
CA VAL A 29 -1.08 3.15 -2.05
C VAL A 29 -1.42 1.66 -2.04
N LEU A 30 -2.65 1.30 -2.41
CA LEU A 30 -3.01 -0.11 -2.59
C LEU A 30 -2.11 -0.67 -3.69
N GLN A 31 -1.31 -1.69 -3.36
CA GLN A 31 -0.46 -2.34 -4.34
C GLN A 31 -1.23 -3.46 -5.03
N PHE A 32 -1.32 -3.41 -6.35
CA PHE A 32 -2.04 -4.41 -7.15
C PHE A 32 -1.29 -5.74 -7.16
N CYS A 33 -1.97 -6.84 -6.87
CA CYS A 33 -1.38 -8.18 -6.85
C CYS A 33 -1.35 -8.87 -8.23
N ASN A 34 -1.52 -8.10 -9.30
CA ASN A 34 -1.48 -8.55 -10.68
C ASN A 34 -2.48 -9.66 -11.04
N THR A 35 -3.60 -9.76 -10.31
CA THR A 35 -4.66 -10.72 -10.59
C THR A 35 -6.04 -10.15 -10.26
N SER A 36 -7.02 -10.55 -11.06
CA SER A 36 -8.43 -10.26 -10.81
C SER A 36 -9.06 -11.31 -9.91
N CYS A 37 -10.20 -10.98 -9.33
CA CYS A 37 -10.98 -11.88 -8.50
C CYS A 37 -12.48 -11.70 -8.73
N TYR A 38 -13.27 -12.65 -8.24
CA TYR A 38 -14.72 -12.63 -8.28
C TYR A 38 -15.30 -13.04 -6.92
N ILE A 39 -16.33 -12.32 -6.47
CA ILE A 39 -17.11 -12.66 -5.28
C ILE A 39 -18.48 -13.17 -5.75
N PHE A 40 -18.80 -14.41 -5.43
CA PHE A 40 -20.06 -15.08 -5.79
C PHE A 40 -21.18 -14.76 -4.77
N GLU A 41 -22.43 -15.11 -5.11
CA GLU A 41 -23.61 -14.83 -4.29
C GLU A 41 -23.63 -15.59 -2.96
N ASP A 42 -23.03 -16.77 -2.92
CA ASP A 42 -22.80 -17.55 -1.70
C ASP A 42 -21.67 -16.96 -0.81
N ARG A 43 -21.14 -15.79 -1.18
CA ARG A 43 -20.00 -15.10 -0.57
C ARG A 43 -18.67 -15.84 -0.69
N SER A 44 -18.62 -16.94 -1.44
CA SER A 44 -17.35 -17.53 -1.83
C SER A 44 -16.59 -16.55 -2.74
N ARG A 45 -15.27 -16.67 -2.75
CA ARG A 45 -14.38 -15.78 -3.50
C ARG A 45 -13.38 -16.62 -4.24
N THR A 46 -13.04 -16.19 -5.46
CA THR A 46 -11.88 -16.75 -6.15
C THR A 46 -10.62 -16.46 -5.35
N TRP A 47 -9.64 -17.35 -5.45
CA TRP A 47 -8.38 -17.23 -4.75
C TRP A 47 -7.63 -15.92 -5.09
N CYS A 48 -7.04 -15.29 -4.08
CA CYS A 48 -6.05 -14.22 -4.21
C CYS A 48 -4.71 -14.73 -3.62
N PRO A 49 -3.56 -14.22 -4.10
CA PRO A 49 -2.25 -14.52 -3.55
C PRO A 49 -2.13 -14.20 -2.06
N ASP A 50 -1.19 -14.84 -1.37
CA ASP A 50 -0.95 -14.61 0.06
C ASP A 50 -0.63 -13.14 0.34
N GLY A 51 -1.26 -12.59 1.38
CA GLY A 51 -1.16 -11.17 1.73
C GLY A 51 -2.04 -10.24 0.89
N CYS A 52 -2.77 -10.75 -0.10
CA CYS A 52 -3.71 -9.98 -0.92
C CYS A 52 -5.17 -10.23 -0.52
N GLN A 53 -6.01 -9.21 -0.70
CA GLN A 53 -7.46 -9.35 -0.56
C GLN A 53 -8.19 -8.91 -1.82
N CYS A 54 -9.29 -9.61 -2.11
CA CYS A 54 -10.18 -9.27 -3.21
C CYS A 54 -11.00 -8.03 -2.87
N VAL A 55 -10.86 -6.97 -3.67
CA VAL A 55 -11.62 -5.73 -3.55
C VAL A 55 -12.47 -5.54 -4.81
N LEU A 56 -13.79 -5.41 -4.62
CA LEU A 56 -14.73 -5.21 -5.73
C LEU A 56 -14.48 -3.87 -6.43
N THR A 57 -14.49 -3.90 -7.76
CA THR A 57 -14.37 -2.69 -8.58
C THR A 57 -15.62 -1.81 -8.43
N ASN A 58 -16.79 -2.42 -8.26
CA ASN A 58 -18.04 -1.73 -8.03
C ASN A 58 -18.50 -1.88 -6.57
N LYS A 59 -18.29 -0.83 -5.77
CA LYS A 59 -18.67 -0.79 -4.35
C LYS A 59 -20.18 -0.85 -4.09
N LYS A 60 -21.03 -0.67 -5.11
CA LYS A 60 -22.49 -0.70 -4.96
C LYS A 60 -23.06 -2.11 -4.94
N LYS A 61 -22.28 -3.12 -5.34
CA LYS A 61 -22.70 -4.52 -5.37
C LYS A 61 -21.92 -5.31 -4.32
N PRO A 62 -22.56 -6.24 -3.59
CA PRO A 62 -21.88 -7.11 -2.66
C PRO A 62 -21.09 -8.24 -3.36
N THR A 63 -21.29 -8.40 -4.67
CA THR A 63 -20.76 -9.50 -5.49
C THR A 63 -20.33 -8.99 -6.86
N GLY A 64 -19.54 -9.80 -7.57
CA GLY A 64 -19.07 -9.50 -8.92
C GLY A 64 -17.55 -9.42 -9.04
N HIS A 65 -17.11 -8.77 -10.11
CA HIS A 65 -15.69 -8.65 -10.44
C HIS A 65 -14.97 -7.64 -9.53
N GLY A 66 -13.75 -8.02 -9.14
CA GLY A 66 -12.82 -7.22 -8.38
C GLY A 66 -11.38 -7.48 -8.78
N ASN A 67 -10.48 -6.89 -8.01
CA ASN A 67 -9.04 -7.00 -8.17
C ASN A 67 -8.42 -7.39 -6.82
N CYS A 68 -7.34 -8.17 -6.83
CA CYS A 68 -6.60 -8.49 -5.62
C CYS A 68 -5.59 -7.38 -5.30
N TRP A 69 -5.62 -6.88 -4.06
CA TRP A 69 -4.74 -5.80 -3.59
C TRP A 69 -4.06 -6.20 -2.28
N TYR A 70 -2.81 -5.78 -2.10
CA TYR A 70 -2.17 -5.82 -0.79
C TYR A 70 -2.83 -4.79 0.12
N LEU A 71 -3.38 -5.27 1.23
CA LEU A 71 -3.83 -4.40 2.29
C LEU A 71 -2.73 -4.31 3.33
N PRO A 72 -2.30 -3.10 3.75
CA PRO A 72 -1.43 -2.98 4.90
C PRO A 72 -2.18 -3.58 6.09
N SER A 73 -1.66 -4.67 6.64
CA SER A 73 -2.11 -5.23 7.91
C SER A 73 -1.92 -4.16 8.98
N GLY A 74 -3.05 -3.66 9.49
CA GLY A 74 -3.09 -2.68 10.58
C GLY A 74 -2.61 -3.26 11.90
#